data_AF-A0A146L5E9-F1
#
_entry.id   AF-A0A146L5E9-F1
#
_cell.length_a   1.000
_cell.length_b   1.000
_cell.length_c   1.000
_cell.angle_alpha   90.00
_cell.angle_beta   90.00
_cell.angle_gamma   90.00
#
_symmetry.space_group_name_H-M   'P 1'
#
loop_
_entity.id
_entity.type
_entity.pdbx_description
1 polymer ?
#
loop_
_entity_poly.entity_id
_entity_poly.type
_entity_poly.pdbx_seq_one_letter_code
_entity_poly.pdbx_strand_id
1 'polypeptide(L)'
;MLHIFLVVLLSLVGTSWNLPLALDEALIHLGKADMNLSAFYKALEKKDLKALPTCYKQMEGDRTLLKSDAKKLQSLVIKDSQNEKTLKRILEIQLDQTIFKLSVLIPDPNGDEKKVFLPAPAVSPKLEHKAEKLALHAHTPTHAQTP
;
A
#
# COMPACT_ATOMS: atom_id res chain seq x y z
N MET A 1 -20.54 -3.49 42.87
CA MET A 1 -19.46 -2.59 42.43
C MET A 1 -18.31 -3.31 41.73
N LEU A 2 -17.79 -4.42 42.27
CA LEU A 2 -16.65 -5.16 41.70
C LEU A 2 -16.94 -5.76 40.29
N HIS A 3 -18.17 -6.22 40.04
CA HIS A 3 -18.58 -6.72 38.71
C HIS A 3 -18.67 -5.62 37.64
N ILE A 4 -19.02 -4.39 38.02
CA ILE A 4 -19.09 -3.26 37.10
C ILE A 4 -17.67 -2.86 36.69
N PHE A 5 -16.75 -2.82 37.65
CA PHE A 5 -15.32 -2.59 37.39
C PHE A 5 -14.71 -3.69 36.50
N LEU A 6 -15.06 -4.96 36.73
CA LEU A 6 -14.57 -6.09 35.93
C LEU A 6 -15.07 -6.02 34.48
N VAL A 7 -16.35 -5.69 34.25
CA VAL A 7 -16.92 -5.55 32.90
C VAL A 7 -16.32 -4.36 32.15
N VAL A 8 -16.04 -3.26 32.86
CA VAL A 8 -15.35 -2.09 32.28
C VAL A 8 -13.90 -2.44 31.94
N LEU A 9 -13.17 -3.13 32.81
CA LEU A 9 -11.81 -3.61 32.52
C LEU A 9 -11.78 -4.62 31.36
N LEU A 10 -12.69 -5.60 31.33
CA LEU A 10 -12.78 -6.58 30.24
C LEU A 10 -13.14 -5.91 28.91
N SER A 11 -13.98 -4.86 28.93
CA SER A 11 -14.33 -4.08 27.73
C SER A 11 -13.17 -3.18 27.26
N LEU A 12 -12.38 -2.61 28.18
CA LEU A 12 -11.20 -1.82 27.83
C LEU A 12 -10.04 -2.69 27.32
N VAL A 13 -9.77 -3.83 27.95
CA VAL A 13 -8.68 -4.75 27.56
C VAL A 13 -9.02 -5.48 26.26
N GLY A 14 -10.30 -5.84 26.04
CA GLY A 14 -10.73 -6.50 24.80
C GLY A 14 -10.69 -5.60 23.55
N THR A 15 -10.85 -4.28 23.71
CA THR A 15 -10.79 -3.32 22.58
C THR A 15 -9.37 -2.87 22.25
N SER A 16 -8.48 -2.82 23.25
CA SER A 16 -7.08 -2.40 23.07
C SER A 16 -6.18 -3.50 22.47
N TRP A 17 -6.55 -4.78 22.56
CA TRP A 17 -5.80 -5.89 21.92
C TRP A 17 -6.13 -6.11 20.45
N ASN A 18 -7.28 -5.62 19.98
CA ASN A 18 -7.73 -5.84 18.60
C ASN A 18 -6.91 -5.05 17.56
N LEU A 19 -6.41 -3.87 17.93
CA LEU A 19 -5.61 -3.06 17.00
C LEU A 19 -4.20 -3.64 16.79
N PRO A 20 -3.41 -3.97 17.84
CA PRO A 20 -2.11 -4.60 17.65
C PRO A 20 -2.21 -5.91 16.87
N LEU A 21 -3.22 -6.74 17.15
CA LEU A 21 -3.43 -8.01 16.46
C LEU A 21 -3.77 -7.81 14.98
N ALA A 22 -4.70 -6.91 14.66
CA ALA A 22 -5.07 -6.63 13.27
C ALA A 22 -3.91 -6.01 12.48
N LEU A 23 -3.08 -5.17 13.12
CA LEU A 23 -1.87 -4.64 12.51
C LEU A 23 -0.85 -5.74 12.21
N ASP A 24 -0.62 -6.66 13.16
CA ASP A 24 0.32 -7.77 13.02
C ASP A 24 -0.13 -8.74 11.91
N GLU A 25 -1.39 -9.18 11.92
CA GLU A 25 -1.96 -10.02 10.85
C GLU A 25 -1.81 -9.37 9.47
N ALA A 26 -2.18 -8.09 9.36
CA ALA A 26 -2.09 -7.36 8.10
C ALA A 26 -0.64 -7.20 7.62
N LEU A 27 0.31 -6.97 8.51
CA LEU A 27 1.74 -6.90 8.17
C LEU A 27 2.28 -8.25 7.69
N ILE A 28 1.89 -9.35 8.34
CA ILE A 28 2.29 -10.71 7.93
C ILE A 28 1.76 -11.01 6.52
N HIS A 29 0.47 -10.74 6.27
CA HIS A 29 -0.12 -10.97 4.96
C HIS A 29 0.48 -10.04 3.89
N LEU A 30 0.77 -8.78 4.23
CA LEU A 30 1.44 -7.84 3.33
C LEU A 30 2.83 -8.32 2.93
N GLY A 31 3.64 -8.79 3.90
CA GLY A 31 4.97 -9.33 3.63
C GLY A 31 4.93 -10.60 2.78
N LYS A 32 3.95 -11.47 3.02
CA LYS A 32 3.74 -12.67 2.20
C LYS A 32 3.34 -12.32 0.76
N ALA A 33 2.46 -11.35 0.59
CA ALA A 33 2.04 -10.88 -0.73
C ALA A 33 3.22 -10.28 -1.52
N ASP A 34 4.09 -9.49 -0.88
CA ASP A 34 5.29 -8.94 -1.51
C ASP A 34 6.29 -10.04 -1.92
N MET A 35 6.48 -11.05 -1.06
CA MET A 35 7.31 -12.21 -1.38
C MET A 35 6.78 -12.99 -2.59
N ASN A 36 5.46 -13.22 -2.65
CA ASN A 36 4.83 -13.93 -3.77
C ASN A 36 4.88 -13.11 -5.06
N LEU A 37 4.71 -11.78 -4.96
CA LEU A 37 4.88 -10.86 -6.08
C LEU A 37 6.33 -10.87 -6.61
N SER A 38 7.31 -10.88 -5.72
CA SER A 38 8.73 -11.04 -6.09
C SER A 38 9.00 -12.38 -6.77
N ALA A 39 8.41 -13.47 -6.27
CA ALA A 39 8.53 -14.80 -6.89
C ALA A 39 7.91 -14.83 -8.29
N PHE A 40 6.76 -14.18 -8.49
CA PHE A 40 6.12 -14.03 -9.79
C PHE A 40 7.02 -13.29 -10.78
N TYR A 41 7.58 -12.14 -10.41
CA TYR A 41 8.49 -11.40 -11.28
C TYR A 41 9.76 -12.20 -11.62
N LYS A 42 10.32 -12.94 -10.65
CA LYS A 42 11.46 -13.84 -10.90
C LYS A 42 11.11 -14.97 -11.87
N ALA A 43 9.91 -15.54 -11.76
CA ALA A 43 9.44 -16.57 -12.70
C ALA A 43 9.25 -16.00 -14.11
N LEU A 44 8.72 -14.77 -14.24
CA LEU A 44 8.62 -14.06 -15.52
C LEU A 44 9.99 -13.80 -16.14
N GLU A 45 10.93 -13.28 -15.37
CA GLU A 45 12.31 -13.00 -15.82
C GLU A 45 13.00 -14.27 -16.36
N LYS A 46 12.83 -15.39 -15.66
CA LYS A 46 13.38 -16.69 -16.05
C LYS A 46 12.56 -17.42 -17.12
N LYS A 47 11.43 -16.85 -17.56
CA LYS A 47 10.47 -17.49 -18.48
C LYS A 47 9.99 -18.87 -17.99
N ASP A 48 9.89 -19.05 -16.68
CA ASP A 48 9.43 -20.31 -16.08
C ASP A 48 7.90 -20.38 -16.10
N LEU A 49 7.37 -20.75 -17.28
CA LEU A 49 5.93 -20.85 -17.51
C LEU A 49 5.23 -21.92 -16.65
N LYS A 50 5.98 -22.86 -16.06
CA LYS A 50 5.41 -23.91 -15.20
C LYS A 50 5.11 -23.38 -13.80
N ALA A 51 5.91 -22.44 -13.30
CA ALA A 51 5.73 -21.84 -11.98
C ALA A 51 4.65 -20.73 -11.96
N LEU A 52 4.45 -20.03 -13.08
CA LEU A 52 3.53 -18.88 -13.18
C LEU A 52 2.10 -19.17 -12.69
N PRO A 53 1.44 -20.29 -13.05
CA PRO A 53 0.08 -20.56 -12.59
C PRO A 53 -0.02 -20.70 -11.05
N THR A 54 1.01 -21.27 -10.43
CA THR A 54 1.07 -21.41 -8.97
C THR A 54 1.23 -20.06 -8.30
N CYS A 55 2.14 -19.22 -8.80
CA CYS A 55 2.32 -17.84 -8.31
C CYS A 55 1.02 -17.04 -8.46
N TYR A 56 0.32 -17.18 -9.59
CA TYR A 56 -0.93 -16.48 -9.84
C TYR A 56 -2.01 -16.85 -8.81
N LYS A 57 -2.20 -18.15 -8.53
CA LYS A 57 -3.14 -18.63 -7.51
C LYS A 57 -2.80 -18.12 -6.11
N GLN A 58 -1.51 -18.08 -5.76
CA GLN A 58 -1.06 -17.56 -4.47
C GLN A 58 -1.38 -16.07 -4.33
N MET A 59 -1.04 -15.27 -5.34
CA MET A 59 -1.33 -13.83 -5.38
C MET A 59 -2.83 -13.51 -5.38
N GLU A 60 -3.67 -14.36 -5.99
CA GLU A 60 -5.14 -14.22 -5.91
C GLU A 60 -5.66 -14.45 -4.48
N GLY A 61 -5.12 -15.46 -3.78
CA GLY A 61 -5.38 -15.69 -2.36
C GLY A 61 -4.93 -14.51 -1.50
N ASP A 62 -3.72 -14.00 -1.76
CA ASP A 62 -3.17 -12.83 -1.07
C ASP A 62 -4.07 -11.60 -1.25
N ARG A 63 -4.52 -11.31 -2.47
CA ARG A 63 -5.46 -10.21 -2.75
C ARG A 63 -6.72 -10.31 -1.90
N THR A 64 -7.26 -11.51 -1.74
CA THR A 64 -8.48 -11.75 -0.94
C THR A 64 -8.24 -11.50 0.55
N LEU A 65 -7.11 -11.99 1.08
CA LEU A 65 -6.71 -11.77 2.48
C LEU A 65 -6.47 -10.29 2.74
N LEU A 66 -5.71 -9.60 1.89
CA LEU A 66 -5.43 -8.17 2.04
C LEU A 66 -6.70 -7.31 1.98
N LYS A 67 -7.66 -7.63 1.09
CA LYS A 67 -8.98 -6.97 1.06
C LYS A 67 -9.74 -7.17 2.39
N SER A 68 -9.65 -8.36 2.98
CA SER A 68 -10.25 -8.65 4.29
C SER A 68 -9.56 -7.85 5.39
N ASP A 69 -8.23 -7.80 5.41
CA ASP A 69 -7.47 -7.06 6.42
C ASP A 69 -7.69 -5.55 6.33
N ALA A 70 -7.77 -5.00 5.11
CA ALA A 70 -8.15 -3.60 4.90
C ALA A 70 -9.53 -3.29 5.51
N LYS A 71 -10.53 -4.17 5.33
CA LYS A 71 -11.85 -4.01 5.96
C LYS A 71 -11.80 -4.09 7.48
N LYS A 72 -11.08 -5.08 8.04
CA LYS A 72 -10.88 -5.20 9.49
C LYS A 72 -10.25 -3.93 10.04
N LEU A 73 -9.16 -3.46 9.42
CA LEU A 73 -8.41 -2.30 9.86
C LEU A 73 -9.27 -1.02 9.79
N GLN A 74 -10.04 -0.81 8.71
CA GLN A 74 -10.98 0.31 8.59
C GLN A 74 -12.04 0.31 9.69
N SER A 75 -12.58 -0.86 10.05
CA SER A 75 -13.62 -1.00 11.08
C SER A 75 -13.16 -0.68 12.51
N LEU A 76 -11.84 -0.68 12.77
CA LEU A 76 -11.29 -0.39 14.09
C LEU A 76 -11.37 1.10 14.42
N VAL A 77 -12.06 1.42 15.51
CA VAL A 77 -12.17 2.80 16.02
C VAL A 77 -11.09 3.06 17.07
N ILE A 78 -10.15 3.94 16.74
CA ILE A 78 -9.09 4.40 17.65
C ILE A 78 -9.54 5.72 18.24
N LYS A 79 -9.81 5.77 19.55
CA LYS A 79 -10.39 6.95 20.20
C LYS A 79 -9.31 8.00 20.50
N ASP A 80 -8.26 7.61 21.23
CA ASP A 80 -7.45 8.59 21.97
C ASP A 80 -5.98 8.70 21.53
N SER A 81 -5.44 7.71 20.80
CA SER A 81 -4.01 7.67 20.45
C SER A 81 -3.73 8.16 19.02
N GLN A 82 -3.01 9.28 18.89
CA GLN A 82 -2.64 9.84 17.58
C GLN A 82 -1.58 9.00 16.85
N ASN A 83 -0.67 8.38 17.59
CA ASN A 83 0.36 7.49 17.03
C ASN A 83 -0.29 6.24 16.42
N GLU A 84 -1.25 5.63 17.12
CA GLU A 84 -2.01 4.49 16.61
C GLU A 84 -2.84 4.84 15.37
N LYS A 85 -3.48 6.01 15.35
CA LYS A 85 -4.17 6.53 14.16
C LYS A 85 -3.22 6.68 12.97
N THR A 86 -2.02 7.19 13.22
CA THR A 86 -0.98 7.36 12.18
C THR A 86 -0.49 6.01 11.66
N LEU A 87 -0.19 5.07 12.56
CA LEU A 87 0.22 3.70 12.21
C LEU A 87 -0.85 2.98 11.39
N LYS A 88 -2.10 3.01 11.85
CA LYS A 88 -3.25 2.50 11.10
C LYS A 88 -3.29 3.10 9.71
N ARG A 89 -3.16 4.42 9.59
CA ARG A 89 -3.21 5.11 8.29
C ARG A 89 -2.08 4.69 7.35
N ILE A 90 -0.86 4.53 7.86
CA ILE A 90 0.28 4.08 7.06
C ILE A 90 0.01 2.66 6.53
N LEU A 91 -0.50 1.77 7.38
CA LEU A 91 -0.77 0.40 6.96
C LEU A 91 -1.93 0.32 5.97
N GLU A 92 -3.00 1.10 6.15
CA GLU A 92 -4.08 1.23 5.16
C GLU A 92 -3.53 1.62 3.78
N ILE A 93 -2.61 2.61 3.72
CA ILE A 93 -1.98 3.04 2.46
C ILE A 93 -1.19 1.89 1.84
N GLN A 94 -0.41 1.14 2.63
CA GLN A 94 0.38 0.02 2.12
C GLN A 94 -0.50 -1.13 1.61
N LEU A 95 -1.59 -1.44 2.33
CA LEU A 95 -2.58 -2.42 1.90
C LEU A 95 -3.22 -2.01 0.57
N ASP A 96 -3.71 -0.76 0.46
CA ASP A 96 -4.32 -0.24 -0.76
C ASP A 96 -3.36 -0.30 -1.95
N GLN A 97 -2.10 0.11 -1.75
CA GLN A 97 -1.08 0.05 -2.80
C GLN A 97 -0.81 -1.38 -3.28
N THR A 98 -0.69 -2.33 -2.36
CA THR A 98 -0.42 -3.73 -2.70
C THR A 98 -1.64 -4.39 -3.35
N ILE A 99 -2.85 -4.16 -2.84
CA ILE A 99 -4.10 -4.62 -3.45
C ILE A 99 -4.22 -4.06 -4.87
N PHE A 100 -3.90 -2.78 -5.07
CA PHE A 100 -3.90 -2.16 -6.38
C PHE A 100 -2.93 -2.86 -7.34
N LYS A 101 -1.66 -3.05 -6.94
CA LYS A 101 -0.66 -3.77 -7.75
C LYS A 101 -1.14 -5.17 -8.13
N LEU A 102 -1.66 -5.93 -7.16
CA LEU A 102 -2.20 -7.27 -7.39
C LEU A 102 -3.40 -7.24 -8.34
N SER A 103 -4.29 -6.26 -8.22
CA SER A 103 -5.48 -6.15 -9.08
C SER A 103 -5.14 -5.77 -10.53
N VAL A 104 -4.05 -5.03 -10.75
CA VAL A 104 -3.54 -4.73 -12.10
C VAL A 104 -2.94 -5.97 -12.75
N LEU A 105 -2.22 -6.79 -11.98
CA LEU A 105 -1.56 -8.01 -12.48
C LEU A 105 -2.52 -9.19 -12.61
N ILE A 106 -3.51 -9.24 -11.74
CA ILE A 106 -4.51 -10.30 -11.62
C ILE A 106 -5.87 -9.61 -11.69
N PRO A 107 -6.46 -9.46 -12.90
CA PRO A 107 -7.81 -8.94 -13.03
C PRO A 107 -8.80 -9.84 -12.29
N ASP A 108 -9.83 -9.24 -11.71
CA ASP A 108 -10.87 -9.97 -10.99
C ASP A 108 -11.76 -10.73 -12.01
N PRO A 109 -11.89 -12.07 -11.91
CA PRO A 109 -12.73 -12.82 -12.85
C PRO A 109 -14.21 -12.43 -12.79
N ASN A 110 -14.65 -11.79 -11.70
CA ASN A 110 -16.04 -11.35 -11.51
C ASN A 110 -16.32 -9.94 -12.03
N GLY A 111 -15.38 -9.31 -12.75
CA GLY A 111 -15.70 -8.15 -13.59
C GLY A 111 -16.20 -6.92 -12.85
N ASP A 112 -15.85 -6.71 -11.58
CA ASP A 112 -16.04 -5.43 -10.89
C ASP A 112 -14.97 -4.44 -11.38
N GLU A 113 -14.92 -4.26 -12.70
CA GLU A 113 -14.13 -3.26 -13.41
C GLU A 113 -14.76 -1.88 -13.17
N LYS A 114 -14.74 -1.42 -11.92
CA LYS A 114 -14.51 0.02 -11.74
C LYS A 114 -13.14 0.26 -12.33
N LYS A 115 -13.14 0.63 -13.63
CA LYS A 115 -11.99 1.05 -14.43
C LYS A 115 -10.88 1.47 -13.48
N VAL A 116 -9.87 0.63 -13.36
CA VAL A 116 -8.63 0.95 -12.64
C VAL A 116 -7.97 2.02 -13.50
N PHE A 117 -8.54 3.22 -13.45
CA PHE A 117 -8.06 4.39 -14.13
C PHE A 117 -6.80 4.72 -13.36
N LEU A 118 -5.65 4.36 -13.93
CA LEU A 118 -4.36 4.86 -13.47
C LEU A 118 -4.48 6.38 -13.51
N PRO A 119 -4.59 7.12 -12.38
CA PRO A 119 -4.09 8.47 -12.44
C PRO A 119 -2.58 8.26 -12.56
N ALA A 120 -2.04 8.46 -13.77
CA ALA A 120 -0.62 8.73 -13.89
C ALA A 120 -0.27 9.73 -12.77
N PRO A 121 0.81 9.53 -11.99
CA PRO A 121 1.17 10.46 -10.94
C PRO A 121 1.16 11.84 -11.59
N ALA A 122 0.27 12.72 -11.13
CA ALA A 122 0.21 14.07 -11.63
C ALA A 122 1.56 14.68 -11.29
N VAL A 123 2.48 14.65 -12.25
CA VAL A 123 3.67 15.48 -12.23
C VAL A 123 3.12 16.86 -12.06
N SER A 124 3.26 17.41 -10.85
CA SER A 124 2.75 18.73 -10.55
C SER A 124 3.37 19.66 -11.59
N PRO A 125 2.57 20.37 -12.41
CA PRO A 125 3.10 21.27 -13.45
C PRO A 125 3.96 22.41 -12.87
N LYS A 126 3.99 22.52 -11.54
CA LYS A 126 4.83 23.43 -10.78
C LYS A 126 6.32 23.07 -10.77
N LEU A 127 6.72 21.87 -11.18
CA LEU A 127 8.13 21.47 -11.28
C LEU A 127 8.73 21.74 -12.67
N GLU A 128 7.94 21.71 -13.74
CA GLU A 128 8.44 21.98 -15.10
C GLU A 128 8.83 23.45 -15.27
N HIS A 129 8.02 24.39 -14.76
CA HIS A 129 8.38 25.81 -14.84
C HIS A 129 9.59 26.21 -13.97
N LYS A 130 9.94 25.43 -12.94
CA LYS A 130 11.14 25.71 -12.12
C LYS A 130 12.40 25.11 -12.77
N ALA A 131 12.29 23.96 -13.43
CA ALA A 131 13.39 23.34 -14.16
C ALA A 131 13.73 24.15 -15.43
N GLU A 132 12.73 24.65 -16.15
CA GLU A 132 12.94 25.44 -17.37
C GLU A 132 13.59 26.80 -17.06
N LYS A 133 13.23 27.44 -15.94
CA LYS A 133 13.84 28.71 -15.50
C LYS A 133 15.26 28.55 -14.94
N LEU A 134 15.65 27.34 -14.53
CA LEU A 134 17.01 27.03 -14.09
C LEU A 134 17.92 26.61 -15.26
N ALA A 135 17.36 25.97 -16.30
CA ALA A 135 18.10 25.60 -17.51
C ALA A 135 18.43 26.82 -18.39
N LEU A 136 17.58 27.86 -18.41
CA LEU A 136 17.82 29.07 -19.20
C LEU A 136 18.93 29.98 -18.65
N HIS A 137 19.37 29.79 -17.40
CA HIS A 137 20.48 30.55 -16.78
C HIS A 137 21.82 29.81 -16.78
N ALA A 138 21.87 28.55 -17.24
CA ALA A 138 23.11 27.74 -17.25
C ALA A 138 23.90 27.82 -18.57
N HIS A 139 23.39 28.52 -19.59
CA HIS A 139 24.04 28.69 -20.88
C HIS A 139 24.18 30.18 -21.26
N THR A 140 24.94 30.92 -20.47
CA THR A 140 25.61 32.13 -20.98
C THR A 140 27.07 31.76 -21.21
N PRO A 141 27.54 31.57 -22.45
CA PRO A 141 28.97 31.45 -22.69
C PRO A 141 29.63 32.80 -22.43
N THR A 142 30.50 32.84 -21.41
CA THR A 142 31.51 33.87 -21.23
C THR A 142 32.41 33.86 -22.47
N HIS A 143 32.10 34.69 -23.47
CA HIS A 143 33.04 35.07 -24.50
C HIS A 143 33.64 36.42 -24.13
N ALA A 144 34.86 36.36 -23.60
CA ALA A 144 35.79 37.48 -23.64
C ALA A 144 36.08 37.83 -25.10
N GLN A 145 36.02 39.12 -25.45
CA GLN A 145 36.91 39.75 -26.43
C GLN A 145 36.77 41.28 -26.33
N THR A 146 37.82 41.88 -25.77
CA THR A 146 38.22 43.29 -25.86
C THR A 146 38.58 43.67 -27.30
N PRO A 147 38.50 44.96 -27.62
CA PRO A 147 39.63 45.68 -28.20
C PRO A 147 40.34 46.57 -27.17
#